data_AF-A0A9D9UZV6-F1
#
_entry.id   AF-A0A9D9UZV6-F1
#
_cell.length_a   1.000
_cell.length_b   1.000
_cell.length_c   1.000
_cell.angle_alpha   90.00
_cell.angle_beta   90.00
_cell.angle_gamma   90.00
#
_symmetry.space_group_name_H-M   'P 1'
#
loop_
_entity.id
_entity.type
_entity.pdbx_description
1 polymer ?
#
loop_
_entity_poly.entity_id
_entity_poly.type
_entity_poly.pdbx_seq_one_letter_code
_entity_poly.pdbx_strand_id
1 'polypeptide(L)'
;MDKAVSYQLLAVRRKFQTEPYAFSKLSAKSCQLKATPGFTLIELLVVIAIIGILATVVVVSMSASKDTGRDAAVKSNLGSLQVQASLYYNIGSTFGSATTSCVPASGSVFNDTTTTVDDITKAAIADATENAKGNVMVCRAAPNAWAAGAQLSSGNYWCVDSRGAAREVEAFTTADLSASTPLCPSS
;
A
#
# COMPACT_ATOMS: atom_id res chain seq x y z
N MET A 1 11.16 -9.27 21.84
CA MET A 1 12.18 -9.82 20.93
C MET A 1 13.11 -8.69 20.48
N ASP A 2 13.98 -8.18 21.36
CA ASP A 2 14.41 -6.77 21.26
C ASP A 2 15.90 -6.50 21.55
N LYS A 3 16.80 -7.42 21.18
CA LYS A 3 18.26 -7.17 21.35
C LYS A 3 19.14 -7.57 20.16
N ALA A 4 18.63 -8.29 19.16
CA ALA A 4 19.47 -8.76 18.04
C ALA A 4 19.63 -7.73 16.90
N VAL A 5 18.68 -6.80 16.72
CA VAL A 5 18.71 -5.82 15.61
C VAL A 5 19.56 -4.58 15.96
N SER A 6 19.71 -4.25 17.24
CA SER A 6 20.48 -3.09 17.70
C SER A 6 22.00 -3.23 17.49
N TYR A 7 22.54 -4.46 17.44
CA TYR A 7 23.99 -4.67 17.31
C TYR A 7 24.51 -4.68 15.86
N GLN A 8 23.63 -4.83 14.86
CA GLN A 8 24.03 -4.74 13.44
C GLN A 8 24.09 -3.29 12.93
N LEU A 9 23.45 -2.34 13.63
CA LEU A 9 23.44 -0.91 13.26
C LEU A 9 24.67 -0.11 13.73
N LEU A 10 25.49 -0.67 14.63
CA LEU A 10 26.74 -0.03 15.09
C LEU A 10 28.00 -0.44 14.30
N ALA A 11 27.91 -1.47 13.44
CA ALA A 11 29.05 -1.95 12.65
C ALA A 11 29.14 -1.36 11.22
N VAL A 12 28.03 -0.83 10.69
CA VAL A 12 28.01 -0.24 9.33
C VAL A 12 28.32 1.27 9.34
N ARG A 13 28.26 1.93 10.50
CA ARG A 13 28.49 3.38 10.63
C ARG A 13 29.96 3.77 10.88
N ARG A 14 30.93 2.94 10.46
CA ARG A 14 32.38 3.22 10.57
C ARG A 14 33.21 2.77 9.35
N LYS A 15 32.66 2.92 8.13
CA LYS A 15 33.47 2.81 6.90
C LYS A 15 33.37 4.02 5.96
N PHE A 16 32.81 5.14 6.41
CA PHE A 16 32.55 6.28 5.54
C PHE A 16 33.12 7.60 6.05
N GLN A 17 34.42 7.61 6.37
CA GLN A 17 35.28 8.76 6.70
C GLN A 17 36.60 8.13 7.18
N THR A 18 37.80 8.33 6.64
CA THR A 18 38.39 9.33 5.74
C THR A 18 39.69 8.70 5.23
N GLU A 19 39.77 8.29 3.97
CA GLU A 19 41.08 8.19 3.32
C GLU A 19 41.32 9.56 2.70
N PRO A 20 42.31 10.35 3.16
CA PRO A 20 42.69 11.53 2.42
C PRO A 20 43.14 11.06 1.05
N TYR A 21 42.57 11.67 0.03
CA TYR A 21 43.01 11.71 -1.36
C TYR A 21 44.54 11.90 -1.43
N ALA A 22 45.30 10.83 -1.23
CA ALA A 22 46.74 10.77 -1.42
C ALA A 22 47.03 10.73 -2.92
N PHE A 23 46.69 11.84 -3.59
CA PHE A 23 47.04 12.14 -4.98
C PHE A 23 48.46 12.69 -5.04
N SER A 24 49.42 11.97 -4.45
CA SER A 24 50.83 12.33 -4.49
C SER A 24 51.60 11.12 -4.93
N LYS A 25 51.54 10.83 -6.24
CA LYS A 25 52.57 10.21 -7.10
C LYS A 25 51.92 9.78 -8.42
N LEU A 26 51.44 10.73 -9.20
CA LEU A 26 51.24 10.52 -10.64
C LEU A 26 52.34 11.29 -11.37
N SER A 27 53.32 10.52 -11.83
CA SER A 27 54.32 10.95 -12.79
C SER A 27 53.61 11.53 -14.01
N ALA A 28 53.82 12.82 -14.26
CA ALA A 28 53.32 13.53 -15.42
C ALA A 28 54.02 13.00 -16.68
N LYS A 29 53.58 11.84 -17.19
CA LYS A 29 53.70 11.56 -18.61
C LYS A 29 52.81 12.57 -19.33
N SER A 30 53.39 13.27 -20.28
CA SER A 30 52.73 14.20 -21.19
C SER A 30 51.62 13.49 -21.97
N CYS A 31 50.45 13.37 -21.36
CA CYS A 31 49.22 13.09 -22.06
C CYS A 31 48.90 14.35 -22.85
N GLN A 32 49.16 14.32 -24.15
CA GLN A 32 48.64 15.31 -25.08
C GLN A 32 47.11 15.19 -25.07
N LEU A 33 46.48 15.87 -24.12
CA LEU A 33 45.04 16.04 -24.06
C LEU A 33 44.65 16.90 -25.26
N LYS A 34 44.25 16.22 -26.34
CA LYS A 34 43.52 16.83 -27.44
C LYS A 34 42.36 17.58 -26.81
N ALA A 35 42.36 18.91 -26.89
CA ALA A 35 41.34 19.76 -26.30
C ALA A 35 39.99 19.39 -26.92
N THR A 36 39.27 18.47 -26.26
CA THR A 36 37.88 18.21 -26.55
C THR A 36 37.13 19.51 -26.25
N PRO A 37 36.29 20.01 -27.16
CA PRO A 37 35.50 21.21 -26.89
C PRO A 37 34.75 21.01 -25.57
N GLY A 38 35.04 21.87 -24.60
CA GLY A 38 34.42 21.84 -23.28
C GLY A 38 32.98 22.34 -23.37
N PHE A 39 32.08 21.69 -22.64
CA PHE A 39 30.70 22.14 -22.48
C PHE A 39 30.69 23.54 -21.88
N THR A 40 29.96 24.46 -22.49
CA THR A 40 29.83 25.81 -21.95
C THR A 40 28.90 25.80 -20.74
N LEU A 41 29.14 26.70 -19.77
CA LEU A 41 28.26 26.85 -18.61
C LEU A 41 26.81 27.21 -19.01
N ILE A 42 26.65 27.94 -20.13
CA ILE A 42 25.34 28.32 -20.65
C ILE A 42 24.59 27.13 -21.25
N GLU A 43 25.28 26.20 -21.92
CA GLU A 43 24.68 24.96 -22.44
C GLU A 43 24.17 24.08 -21.29
N LEU A 44 24.88 24.01 -20.17
CA LEU A 44 24.42 23.24 -19.02
C LEU A 44 23.26 23.93 -18.30
N LEU A 45 23.28 25.27 -18.23
CA LEU A 45 22.25 26.07 -17.57
C LEU A 45 20.89 25.96 -18.27
N VAL A 46 20.84 26.00 -19.61
CA VAL A 46 19.58 25.88 -20.35
C VAL A 46 18.97 24.48 -20.23
N VAL A 47 19.80 23.43 -20.14
CA VAL A 47 19.33 22.05 -20.04
C VAL A 47 18.63 21.80 -18.71
N ILE A 48 19.22 22.23 -17.59
CA ILE A 48 18.58 22.08 -16.28
C ILE A 48 17.31 22.94 -16.17
N ALA A 49 17.26 24.08 -16.86
CA ALA A 49 16.07 24.92 -16.92
C ALA A 49 14.91 24.20 -17.63
N ILE A 50 15.16 23.55 -18.77
CA ILE A 50 14.13 22.80 -19.50
C ILE A 50 13.69 21.54 -18.73
N ILE A 51 14.64 20.78 -18.15
CA ILE A 51 14.32 19.61 -17.31
C ILE A 51 13.44 20.03 -16.12
N GLY A 52 13.71 21.19 -15.51
CA GLY A 52 12.90 21.74 -14.42
C GLY A 52 11.45 22.00 -14.84
N ILE A 53 11.21 22.60 -16.00
CA ILE A 53 9.86 22.85 -16.51
C ILE A 53 9.13 21.52 -16.76
N LEU A 54 9.77 20.58 -17.46
CA LEU A 54 9.16 19.29 -17.79
C LEU A 54 8.85 18.44 -16.54
N ALA A 55 9.72 18.48 -15.53
CA ALA A 55 9.54 17.71 -14.31
C ALA A 55 8.26 18.10 -13.53
N THR A 56 7.91 19.39 -13.51
CA THR A 56 6.71 19.86 -12.77
C THR A 56 5.41 19.28 -13.33
N VAL A 57 5.27 19.22 -14.65
CA VAL A 57 4.05 18.70 -15.32
C VAL A 57 3.88 17.20 -15.04
N VAL A 58 4.97 16.44 -15.05
CA VAL A 58 4.97 14.99 -14.81
C VAL A 58 4.56 14.65 -13.37
N VAL A 59 4.99 15.44 -12.39
CA VAL A 59 4.64 15.19 -10.97
C VAL A 59 3.13 15.34 -10.74
N VAL A 60 2.48 16.31 -11.38
CA VAL A 60 1.03 16.52 -11.25
C VAL A 60 0.24 15.37 -11.90
N SER A 61 0.64 14.92 -13.09
CA SER A 61 -0.06 13.83 -13.79
C SER A 61 0.13 12.47 -13.12
N MET A 62 1.27 12.22 -12.46
CA MET A 62 1.53 10.97 -11.77
C MET A 62 0.67 10.80 -10.50
N SER A 63 0.26 11.89 -9.85
CA SER A 63 -0.56 11.82 -8.63
C SER A 63 -1.93 11.18 -8.91
N ALA A 64 -2.63 11.59 -9.98
CA ALA A 64 -3.92 11.01 -10.37
C ALA A 64 -3.82 9.52 -10.77
N SER A 65 -2.73 9.13 -11.43
CA SER A 65 -2.46 7.73 -11.78
C SER A 65 -2.23 6.85 -10.56
N LYS A 66 -1.63 7.39 -9.49
CA LYS A 66 -1.43 6.66 -8.23
C LYS A 66 -2.75 6.42 -7.50
N ASP A 67 -3.64 7.39 -7.49
CA ASP A 67 -4.95 7.29 -6.84
C ASP A 67 -5.83 6.24 -7.53
N THR A 68 -5.88 6.25 -8.86
CA THR A 68 -6.59 5.21 -9.64
C THR A 68 -5.96 3.82 -9.48
N GLY A 69 -4.63 3.74 -9.37
CA GLY A 69 -3.92 2.48 -9.07
C GLY A 69 -4.24 1.93 -7.68
N ARG A 70 -4.32 2.80 -6.66
CA ARG A 70 -4.75 2.43 -5.30
C ARG A 70 -6.19 1.92 -5.28
N ASP A 71 -7.08 2.61 -5.95
CA ASP A 71 -8.49 2.22 -6.05
C ASP A 71 -8.64 0.85 -6.73
N ALA A 72 -7.84 0.57 -7.77
CA ALA A 72 -7.80 -0.74 -8.42
C ALA A 72 -7.26 -1.84 -7.49
N ALA A 73 -6.21 -1.55 -6.71
CA ALA A 73 -5.68 -2.48 -5.72
C ALA A 73 -6.71 -2.81 -4.63
N VAL A 74 -7.41 -1.81 -4.11
CA VAL A 74 -8.50 -2.00 -3.12
C VAL A 74 -9.60 -2.89 -3.69
N LYS A 75 -10.07 -2.63 -4.91
CA LYS A 75 -11.12 -3.43 -5.57
C LYS A 75 -10.67 -4.88 -5.78
N SER A 76 -9.43 -5.09 -6.20
CA SER A 76 -8.84 -6.43 -6.39
C SER A 76 -8.70 -7.21 -5.08
N ASN A 77 -8.23 -6.54 -4.02
CA ASN A 77 -8.06 -7.16 -2.71
C ASN A 77 -9.40 -7.54 -2.09
N LEU A 78 -10.41 -6.67 -2.18
CA LEU A 78 -11.77 -6.97 -1.71
C LEU A 78 -12.47 -8.04 -2.56
N GLY A 79 -12.19 -8.12 -3.86
CA GLY A 79 -12.64 -9.24 -4.70
C GLY A 79 -12.02 -10.58 -4.28
N SER A 80 -10.72 -10.57 -3.97
CA SER A 80 -10.02 -11.75 -3.43
C SER A 80 -10.57 -12.17 -2.08
N LEU A 81 -10.90 -11.20 -1.22
CA LEU A 81 -11.56 -11.43 0.07
C LEU A 81 -12.90 -12.15 -0.10
N GLN A 82 -13.69 -11.80 -1.12
CA GLN A 82 -14.98 -12.45 -1.37
C GLN A 82 -14.83 -13.94 -1.73
N VAL A 83 -13.84 -14.28 -2.56
CA VAL A 83 -13.52 -15.68 -2.87
C VAL A 83 -13.07 -16.41 -1.62
N GLN A 84 -12.15 -15.84 -0.85
CA GLN A 84 -11.64 -16.45 0.39
C GLN A 84 -12.75 -16.65 1.43
N ALA A 85 -13.66 -15.68 1.57
CA ALA A 85 -14.82 -15.78 2.46
C ALA A 85 -15.75 -16.92 2.05
N SER A 86 -15.98 -17.11 0.74
CA SER A 86 -16.79 -18.22 0.25
C SER A 86 -16.14 -19.57 0.57
N LEU A 87 -14.82 -19.69 0.41
CA LEU A 87 -14.08 -20.90 0.78
C LEU A 87 -14.16 -21.16 2.29
N TYR A 88 -14.02 -20.11 3.09
CA TYR A 88 -14.15 -20.17 4.55
C TYR A 88 -15.51 -20.73 4.98
N TYR A 89 -16.60 -20.19 4.42
CA TYR A 89 -17.95 -20.66 4.72
C TYR A 89 -18.19 -22.11 4.28
N ASN A 90 -17.64 -22.53 3.14
CA ASN A 90 -17.77 -23.92 2.68
C ASN A 90 -17.10 -24.93 3.63
N ILE A 91 -16.07 -24.53 4.37
CA ILE A 91 -15.36 -25.41 5.32
C ILE A 91 -16.03 -25.38 6.70
N GLY A 92 -16.32 -24.19 7.23
CA GLY A 92 -16.81 -24.01 8.60
C GLY A 92 -18.33 -23.94 8.75
N SER A 93 -19.09 -23.79 7.64
CA SER A 93 -20.52 -23.44 7.64
C SER A 93 -20.86 -22.20 8.47
N THR A 94 -19.89 -21.32 8.68
CA THR A 94 -20.00 -20.07 9.44
C THR A 94 -18.95 -19.09 8.94
N PHE A 95 -19.21 -17.79 9.07
CA PHE A 95 -18.20 -16.72 8.91
C PHE A 95 -17.51 -16.35 10.22
N GLY A 96 -17.66 -17.17 11.26
CA GLY A 96 -17.05 -16.95 12.58
C GLY A 96 -17.91 -16.07 13.50
N SER A 97 -17.31 -15.61 14.59
CA SER A 97 -18.01 -14.82 15.61
C SER A 97 -17.96 -13.32 15.27
N ALA A 98 -18.97 -12.56 15.73
CA ALA A 98 -19.22 -11.21 15.27
C ALA A 98 -18.09 -10.22 15.58
N THR A 99 -17.17 -10.02 14.64
CA THR A 99 -16.14 -8.98 14.73
C THR A 99 -16.72 -7.66 14.26
N THR A 100 -16.58 -6.63 15.09
CA THR A 100 -17.22 -5.32 14.88
C THR A 100 -16.38 -4.32 14.12
N SER A 101 -15.10 -4.59 13.84
CA SER A 101 -14.26 -3.70 13.01
C SER A 101 -12.93 -4.36 12.68
N CYS A 102 -12.33 -3.93 11.57
CA CYS A 102 -11.04 -4.40 11.08
C CYS A 102 -10.06 -3.24 10.83
N VAL A 103 -10.25 -2.14 11.56
CA VAL A 103 -9.41 -0.94 11.51
C VAL A 103 -8.53 -0.80 12.74
N PRO A 104 -7.28 -0.33 12.60
CA PRO A 104 -6.46 -0.32 11.39
C PRO A 104 -5.50 -1.53 11.42
N ALA A 105 -5.49 -2.33 10.36
CA ALA A 105 -4.40 -3.26 10.02
C ALA A 105 -4.14 -4.49 10.92
N SER A 106 -5.03 -4.83 11.87
CA SER A 106 -4.87 -6.09 12.64
C SER A 106 -6.14 -6.89 12.85
N GLY A 107 -7.27 -6.43 12.31
CA GLY A 107 -8.53 -7.15 12.43
C GLY A 107 -8.67 -8.22 11.36
N SER A 108 -9.02 -9.44 11.78
CA SER A 108 -9.61 -10.42 10.89
C SER A 108 -11.09 -10.10 10.70
N VAL A 109 -11.62 -10.30 9.49
CA VAL A 109 -13.08 -10.26 9.25
C VAL A 109 -13.74 -11.46 9.96
N PHE A 110 -13.12 -12.64 9.93
CA PHE A 110 -13.74 -13.92 10.32
C PHE A 110 -13.32 -14.42 11.72
N ASN A 111 -12.30 -13.81 12.34
CA ASN A 111 -11.80 -14.06 13.70
C ASN A 111 -11.86 -15.54 14.11
N ASP A 112 -11.17 -16.38 13.34
CA ASP A 112 -11.08 -17.81 13.60
C ASP A 112 -9.62 -18.24 13.76
N THR A 113 -9.28 -18.64 14.99
CA THR A 113 -7.93 -19.06 15.36
C THR A 113 -7.56 -20.46 14.89
N THR A 114 -8.45 -21.18 14.18
CA THR A 114 -8.27 -22.61 13.88
C THR A 114 -8.01 -22.95 12.40
N THR A 115 -8.07 -21.98 11.49
CA THR A 115 -7.90 -22.25 10.05
C THR A 115 -6.90 -21.30 9.38
N THR A 116 -6.07 -21.84 8.48
CA THR A 116 -5.07 -21.07 7.68
C THR A 116 -5.70 -20.01 6.77
N VAL A 117 -7.01 -20.07 6.58
CA VAL A 117 -7.79 -19.12 5.77
C VAL A 117 -7.91 -17.75 6.46
N ASP A 118 -7.83 -17.72 7.80
CA ASP A 118 -7.81 -16.49 8.59
C ASP A 118 -6.53 -15.67 8.33
N ASP A 119 -5.39 -16.31 8.15
CA ASP A 119 -4.11 -15.61 7.88
C ASP A 119 -4.05 -15.05 6.45
N ILE A 120 -4.64 -15.73 5.48
CA ILE A 120 -4.73 -15.23 4.09
C ILE A 120 -5.68 -14.02 4.03
N THR A 121 -6.79 -14.07 4.75
CA THR A 121 -7.75 -12.96 4.79
C THR A 121 -7.17 -11.75 5.52
N LYS A 122 -6.41 -11.93 6.61
CA LYS A 122 -5.67 -10.84 7.27
C LYS A 122 -4.69 -10.12 6.33
N ALA A 123 -3.96 -10.86 5.49
CA ALA A 123 -3.04 -10.26 4.52
C ALA A 123 -3.78 -9.43 3.48
N ALA A 124 -4.87 -9.95 2.90
CA ALA A 124 -5.69 -9.21 1.94
C ALA A 124 -6.30 -7.93 2.55
N ILE A 125 -6.68 -7.99 3.83
CA ILE A 125 -7.20 -6.85 4.61
C ILE A 125 -6.11 -5.81 4.88
N ALA A 126 -4.91 -6.25 5.28
CA ALA A 126 -3.78 -5.36 5.49
C ALA A 126 -3.42 -4.61 4.20
N ASP A 127 -3.31 -5.34 3.09
CA ASP A 127 -3.03 -4.76 1.78
C ASP A 127 -4.15 -3.82 1.31
N ALA A 128 -5.42 -4.18 1.52
CA ALA A 128 -6.55 -3.29 1.22
C ALA A 128 -6.53 -2.03 2.09
N THR A 129 -6.15 -2.14 3.36
CA THR A 129 -6.05 -1.01 4.29
C THR A 129 -4.94 -0.04 3.87
N GLU A 130 -3.77 -0.54 3.46
CA GLU A 130 -2.66 0.31 3.01
C GLU A 130 -2.95 1.07 1.72
N ASN A 131 -3.79 0.50 0.84
CA ASN A 131 -4.21 1.14 -0.40
C ASN A 131 -5.46 2.00 -0.25
N ALA A 132 -6.22 1.85 0.85
CA ALA A 132 -7.37 2.68 1.14
C ALA A 132 -6.97 4.12 1.49
N LYS A 133 -7.79 5.09 1.08
CA LYS A 133 -7.60 6.48 1.46
C LYS A 133 -7.61 6.61 2.99
N GLY A 134 -6.55 7.18 3.56
CA GLY A 134 -6.42 7.40 4.99
C GLY A 134 -6.32 6.12 5.83
N ASN A 135 -6.03 4.98 5.21
CA ASN A 135 -5.98 3.67 5.87
C ASN A 135 -7.28 3.30 6.58
N VAL A 136 -8.42 3.71 6.00
CA VAL A 136 -9.76 3.48 6.53
C VAL A 136 -10.40 2.33 5.77
N MET A 137 -10.70 1.25 6.49
CA MET A 137 -11.64 0.24 6.03
C MET A 137 -12.72 0.02 7.08
N VAL A 138 -13.74 -0.75 6.81
CA VAL A 138 -14.76 -1.14 7.77
C VAL A 138 -15.17 -2.56 7.40
N CYS A 139 -15.45 -3.39 8.38
CA CYS A 139 -16.04 -4.68 8.13
C CYS A 139 -16.80 -5.16 9.36
N ARG A 140 -17.70 -6.09 9.09
CA ARG A 140 -18.43 -6.82 10.11
C ARG A 140 -18.74 -8.21 9.61
N ALA A 141 -18.49 -9.20 10.44
CA ALA A 141 -18.97 -10.55 10.23
C ALA A 141 -20.07 -10.90 11.23
N ALA A 142 -20.92 -11.82 10.82
CA ALA A 142 -21.91 -12.55 11.60
C ALA A 142 -21.90 -13.99 11.08
N PRO A 143 -22.42 -14.98 11.82
CA PRO A 143 -22.30 -16.39 11.44
C PRO A 143 -22.73 -16.71 9.99
N ASN A 144 -23.75 -16.01 9.47
CA ASN A 144 -24.33 -16.27 8.16
C ASN A 144 -24.15 -15.12 7.14
N ALA A 145 -23.49 -14.02 7.52
CA ALA A 145 -23.31 -12.88 6.62
C ALA A 145 -22.08 -12.07 7.02
N TRP A 146 -21.46 -11.42 6.04
CA TRP A 146 -20.35 -10.50 6.26
C TRP A 146 -20.40 -9.38 5.24
N ALA A 147 -19.85 -8.24 5.61
CA ALA A 147 -19.58 -7.14 4.69
C ALA A 147 -18.26 -6.48 5.06
N ALA A 148 -17.52 -6.05 4.05
CA ALA A 148 -16.29 -5.27 4.20
C ALA A 148 -16.24 -4.18 3.15
N GLY A 149 -15.57 -3.08 3.46
CA GLY A 149 -15.42 -1.99 2.54
C GLY A 149 -14.29 -1.06 2.92
N ALA A 150 -13.70 -0.43 1.91
CA ALA A 150 -12.52 0.40 2.06
C ALA A 150 -12.72 1.74 1.36
N GLN A 151 -12.15 2.80 1.91
CA GLN A 151 -12.31 4.14 1.35
C GLN A 151 -11.47 4.28 0.07
N LEU A 152 -12.12 4.69 -1.02
CA LEU A 152 -11.50 5.03 -2.30
C LEU A 152 -10.91 6.44 -2.25
N SER A 153 -10.06 6.73 -3.23
CA SER A 153 -9.44 8.05 -3.39
C SER A 153 -10.46 9.17 -3.60
N SER A 154 -11.64 8.84 -4.15
CA SER A 154 -12.79 9.75 -4.31
C SER A 154 -13.42 10.20 -2.98
N GLY A 155 -13.23 9.44 -1.89
CA GLY A 155 -13.89 9.66 -0.60
C GLY A 155 -15.06 8.70 -0.33
N ASN A 156 -15.60 8.07 -1.36
CA ASN A 156 -16.60 7.00 -1.26
C ASN A 156 -15.95 5.69 -0.81
N TYR A 157 -16.75 4.67 -0.54
CA TYR A 157 -16.30 3.35 -0.11
C TYR A 157 -16.62 2.30 -1.16
N TRP A 158 -15.69 1.39 -1.44
CA TRP A 158 -15.97 0.17 -2.17
C TRP A 158 -16.39 -0.91 -1.18
N CYS A 159 -17.62 -1.39 -1.28
CA CYS A 159 -18.17 -2.40 -0.39
C CYS A 159 -18.38 -3.75 -1.10
N VAL A 160 -18.00 -4.83 -0.42
CA VAL A 160 -18.28 -6.22 -0.78
C VAL A 160 -19.01 -6.95 0.34
N ASP A 161 -19.90 -7.88 -0.02
CA ASP A 161 -20.66 -8.68 0.96
C ASP A 161 -20.77 -10.17 0.61
N SER A 162 -21.34 -10.93 1.54
CA SER A 162 -21.62 -12.36 1.42
C SER A 162 -22.67 -12.72 0.36
N ARG A 163 -23.41 -11.75 -0.18
CA ARG A 163 -24.44 -11.93 -1.22
C ARG A 163 -23.91 -11.69 -2.62
N GLY A 164 -22.62 -11.40 -2.78
CA GLY A 164 -22.04 -11.11 -4.07
C GLY A 164 -22.04 -9.62 -4.44
N ALA A 165 -22.39 -8.71 -3.52
CA ALA A 165 -22.30 -7.29 -3.81
C ALA A 165 -20.84 -6.88 -4.02
N ALA A 166 -20.62 -5.99 -4.99
CA ALA A 166 -19.38 -5.27 -5.21
C ALA A 166 -19.76 -3.90 -5.80
N ARG A 167 -19.91 -2.89 -4.96
CA ARG A 167 -20.41 -1.57 -5.36
C ARG A 167 -19.81 -0.44 -4.54
N GLU A 168 -19.92 0.76 -5.08
CA GLU A 168 -19.53 1.98 -4.40
C GLU A 168 -20.68 2.52 -3.53
N VAL A 169 -20.36 3.02 -2.33
CA VAL A 169 -21.32 3.58 -1.36
C VAL A 169 -20.74 4.85 -0.75
N GLU A 170 -21.59 5.85 -0.48
CA GLU A 170 -21.13 7.17 -0.01
C GLU A 170 -20.73 7.19 1.48
N ALA A 171 -21.33 6.32 2.28
CA ALA A 171 -21.00 6.13 3.69
C ALA A 171 -20.92 4.63 4.01
N PHE A 172 -19.86 4.25 4.73
CA PHE A 172 -19.68 2.88 5.17
C PHE A 172 -19.03 2.86 6.54
N THR A 173 -19.86 2.77 7.57
CA THR A 173 -19.46 2.70 8.98
C THR A 173 -19.96 1.40 9.61
N THR A 174 -19.44 1.07 10.79
CA THR A 174 -19.89 -0.11 11.54
C THR A 174 -21.35 0.01 12.00
N ALA A 175 -21.91 1.23 12.02
CA ALA A 175 -23.32 1.49 12.31
C ALA A 175 -24.22 1.14 11.12
N ASP A 176 -23.73 1.27 9.89
CA ASP A 176 -24.46 0.89 8.66
C ASP A 176 -24.56 -0.63 8.50
N LEU A 177 -23.67 -1.37 9.18
CA LEU A 177 -23.64 -2.82 9.18
C LEU A 177 -24.46 -3.39 10.34
N SER A 178 -25.59 -4.02 10.02
CA SER A 178 -26.42 -4.69 11.05
C SER A 178 -25.65 -5.82 11.76
N ALA A 179 -25.99 -6.05 13.04
CA ALA A 179 -25.29 -7.04 13.87
C ALA A 179 -25.49 -8.49 13.45
N SER A 180 -26.66 -8.81 12.89
CA SER A 180 -27.06 -10.16 12.51
C SER A 180 -26.89 -10.43 11.01
N THR A 181 -26.98 -9.39 10.17
CA THR A 181 -26.97 -9.50 8.71
C THR A 181 -26.17 -8.35 8.09
N PRO A 182 -24.86 -8.27 8.35
CA PRO A 182 -24.02 -7.24 7.75
C PRO A 182 -24.02 -7.41 6.23
N LEU A 183 -24.52 -6.40 5.52
CA LEU A 183 -24.61 -6.34 4.06
C LEU A 183 -24.21 -4.94 3.61
N CYS A 184 -23.75 -4.80 2.38
CA CYS A 184 -23.51 -3.48 1.83
C CYS A 184 -24.82 -2.68 1.79
N PRO A 185 -24.83 -1.38 2.17
CA PRO A 185 -26.02 -0.55 1.97
C PRO A 185 -26.36 -0.45 0.48
N SER A 186 -27.64 -0.34 0.14
CA SER A 186 -28.06 0.06 -1.20
C SER A 186 -27.79 1.55 -1.34
N SER A 187 -26.99 1.92 -2.34
CA SER A 187 -26.72 3.30 -2.76
C SER A 187 -28.00 4.12 -2.90
#